data_AF-A0A352FKU2-F1
#
_entry.id   AF-A0A352FKU2-F1
#
_cell.length_a   1.000
_cell.length_b   1.000
_cell.length_c   1.000
_cell.angle_alpha   90.00
_cell.angle_beta   90.00
_cell.angle_gamma   90.00
#
_symmetry.space_group_name_H-M   'P 1'
#
loop_
_entity.id
_entity.type
_entity.pdbx_description
1 polymer ?
#
loop_
_entity_poly.entity_id
_entity_poly.type
_entity_poly.pdbx_seq_one_letter_code
_entity_poly.pdbx_strand_id
1 'polypeptide(L)'
;PTMLARLERVVGVPGYLRLIVANGTLFELFNVLQYSTPGFRRAMLDHLTSELADALIDKTVVAGRSVGTLNLAMRELGNADPTMLARLERFVG
;
A
#
# COMPACT_ATOMS: atom_id res chain seq x y z
N PRO A 1 -13.05 -15.32 -12.04
CA PRO A 1 -12.34 -14.29 -11.24
C PRO A 1 -13.35 -13.44 -10.43
N THR A 2 -13.01 -13.09 -9.19
CA THR A 2 -13.82 -12.16 -8.38
C THR A 2 -13.82 -10.75 -8.99
N MET A 3 -14.80 -9.91 -8.64
CA MET A 3 -14.88 -8.52 -9.12
C MET A 3 -13.59 -7.73 -8.80
N LEU A 4 -13.03 -7.95 -7.62
CA LEU A 4 -11.74 -7.37 -7.21
C LEU A 4 -10.59 -7.76 -8.14
N ALA A 5 -10.41 -9.06 -8.40
CA ALA A 5 -9.35 -9.54 -9.29
C ALA A 5 -9.51 -9.06 -10.75
N ARG A 6 -10.74 -8.68 -11.16
CA ARG A 6 -10.97 -8.02 -12.45
C ARG A 6 -10.53 -6.56 -12.40
N LEU A 7 -10.88 -5.82 -11.34
CA LEU A 7 -10.49 -4.43 -11.16
C LEU A 7 -8.96 -4.27 -11.11
N GLU A 8 -8.29 -5.09 -10.31
CA GLU A 8 -6.83 -5.14 -10.19
C GLU A 8 -6.15 -5.36 -11.54
N ARG A 9 -6.70 -6.24 -12.39
CA ARG A 9 -6.16 -6.51 -13.72
C ARG A 9 -6.38 -5.35 -14.69
N VAL A 10 -7.54 -4.71 -14.64
CA VAL A 10 -7.89 -3.62 -15.57
C VAL A 10 -7.11 -2.35 -15.26
N VAL A 11 -6.96 -2.02 -13.97
CA VAL A 11 -6.24 -0.81 -13.54
C VAL A 11 -4.72 -1.05 -13.52
N GLY A 12 -4.30 -2.24 -13.08
CA GLY A 12 -2.90 -2.61 -12.92
C GLY A 12 -2.19 -1.88 -11.77
N VAL A 13 -1.03 -2.41 -11.37
CA VAL A 13 -0.20 -1.82 -10.32
C VAL A 13 0.18 -0.37 -10.63
N PRO A 14 0.67 0.00 -11.84
CA PRO A 14 1.03 1.39 -12.13
C PRO A 14 -0.18 2.34 -12.09
N GLY A 15 -1.38 1.86 -12.45
CA GLY A 15 -2.60 2.64 -12.35
C GLY A 15 -2.97 2.96 -10.91
N TYR A 16 -2.95 1.93 -10.04
CA TYR A 16 -3.21 2.09 -8.61
C TYR A 16 -2.20 3.01 -7.94
N LEU A 17 -0.90 2.81 -8.17
CA LEU A 17 0.13 3.66 -7.57
C LEU A 17 0.00 5.12 -8.00
N ARG A 18 -0.25 5.40 -9.29
CA ARG A 18 -0.52 6.76 -9.75
C ARG A 18 -1.76 7.37 -9.08
N LEU A 19 -2.83 6.59 -8.92
CA LEU A 19 -4.06 7.06 -8.30
C LEU A 19 -3.83 7.44 -6.83
N ILE A 20 -3.10 6.60 -6.09
CA ILE A 20 -2.76 6.81 -4.68
C ILE A 20 -1.83 8.01 -4.53
N VAL A 21 -0.77 8.11 -5.34
CA VAL A 21 0.16 9.25 -5.29
C VAL A 21 -0.53 10.56 -5.65
N ALA A 22 -1.44 10.55 -6.63
CA ALA A 22 -2.19 11.76 -6.98
C ALA A 22 -3.16 12.17 -5.88
N ASN A 23 -3.95 11.24 -5.32
CA ASN A 23 -5.14 11.59 -4.53
C ASN A 23 -5.09 11.19 -3.05
N GLY A 24 -4.22 10.27 -2.66
CA GLY A 24 -4.19 9.66 -1.33
C GLY A 24 -2.93 9.96 -0.55
N THR A 25 -2.83 9.31 0.61
CA THR A 25 -1.69 9.29 1.50
C THR A 25 -1.23 7.85 1.73
N LEU A 26 -0.31 7.61 2.69
CA LEU A 26 0.04 6.25 3.10
C LEU A 26 -1.19 5.44 3.55
N PHE A 27 -2.21 6.09 4.11
CA PHE A 27 -3.42 5.41 4.57
C PHE A 27 -4.14 4.68 3.42
N GLU A 28 -4.32 5.34 2.28
CA GLU A 28 -4.93 4.71 1.10
C GLU A 28 -4.04 3.60 0.52
N LEU A 29 -2.71 3.76 0.55
CA LEU A 29 -1.79 2.68 0.16
C LEU A 29 -2.01 1.42 1.01
N PHE A 30 -2.08 1.58 2.33
CA PHE A 30 -2.25 0.44 3.24
C PHE A 30 -3.62 -0.22 3.12
N ASN A 31 -4.69 0.55 2.93
CA ASN A 31 -6.01 -0.02 2.66
C ASN A 31 -6.01 -0.84 1.37
N VAL A 32 -5.39 -0.33 0.30
CA VAL A 32 -5.29 -1.09 -0.95
C VAL A 32 -4.51 -2.38 -0.71
N LEU A 33 -3.36 -2.33 -0.03
CA LEU A 33 -2.57 -3.54 0.28
C LEU A 33 -3.36 -4.55 1.12
N GLN A 34 -4.11 -4.10 2.13
CA GLN A 34 -4.91 -4.96 3.02
C GLN A 34 -5.94 -5.77 2.25
N TYR A 35 -6.67 -5.13 1.33
CA TYR A 35 -7.79 -5.76 0.61
C TYR A 35 -7.40 -6.38 -0.72
N SER A 36 -6.20 -6.09 -1.26
CA SER A 36 -5.74 -6.64 -2.52
C SER A 36 -5.58 -8.16 -2.49
N THR A 37 -5.78 -8.79 -3.65
CA THR A 37 -5.43 -10.21 -3.82
C THR A 37 -3.94 -10.44 -3.54
N PRO A 38 -3.54 -11.64 -3.06
CA PRO A 38 -2.15 -11.88 -2.66
C PRO A 38 -1.14 -11.59 -3.76
N GLY A 39 -1.43 -11.99 -5.01
CA GLY A 39 -0.56 -11.72 -6.15
C GLY A 39 -0.44 -10.24 -6.48
N PHE A 40 -1.56 -9.50 -6.43
CA PHE A 40 -1.56 -8.06 -6.72
C PHE A 40 -0.85 -7.26 -5.62
N ARG A 41 -1.07 -7.62 -4.35
CA ARG A 41 -0.37 -7.05 -3.19
C ARG A 41 1.14 -7.21 -3.32
N ARG A 42 1.61 -8.40 -3.70
CA ARG A 42 3.03 -8.66 -3.94
C ARG A 42 3.57 -7.77 -5.05
N ALA A 43 2.86 -7.74 -6.18
CA ALA A 43 3.26 -6.91 -7.32
C ALA A 43 3.28 -5.41 -6.97
N MET A 44 2.36 -4.91 -6.15
CA MET A 44 2.38 -3.53 -5.65
C MET A 44 3.62 -3.22 -4.83
N LEU A 45 3.98 -4.10 -3.90
CA LEU A 45 5.16 -3.92 -3.06
C LEU A 45 6.47 -4.02 -3.85
N ASP A 46 6.51 -4.82 -4.92
CA ASP A 46 7.67 -4.86 -5.82
C ASP A 46 7.83 -3.59 -6.66
N HIS A 47 6.77 -2.79 -6.83
CA HIS A 47 6.80 -1.51 -7.56
C HIS A 47 6.82 -0.28 -6.64
N LEU A 48 6.77 -0.48 -5.31
CA LEU A 48 6.87 0.60 -4.35
C LEU A 48 8.34 1.00 -4.20
N THR A 49 8.70 2.19 -4.68
CA THR A 49 10.05 2.75 -4.53
C THR A 49 10.13 3.65 -3.30
N SER A 50 11.34 3.98 -2.86
CA SER A 50 11.60 4.95 -1.80
C SER A 50 10.95 6.30 -2.10
N GLU A 51 11.08 6.79 -3.34
CA GLU A 51 10.56 8.10 -3.73
C GLU A 51 9.02 8.15 -3.65
N LEU A 52 8.35 7.06 -4.00
CA LEU A 52 6.89 6.96 -3.88
C LEU A 52 6.46 6.89 -2.40
N ALA A 53 7.22 6.17 -1.58
CA ALA A 53 6.96 6.09 -0.14
C ALA A 53 7.12 7.45 0.54
N ASP A 54 8.22 8.16 0.27
CA ASP A 54 8.51 9.49 0.81
C ASP A 54 7.42 10.49 0.41
N ALA A 55 7.02 10.51 -0.86
CA ALA A 55 5.95 11.38 -1.32
C ALA A 55 4.62 11.11 -0.59
N LEU A 56 4.31 9.84 -0.28
CA LEU A 56 3.10 9.49 0.47
C LEU A 56 3.23 9.82 1.95
N ILE A 57 4.42 9.72 2.55
CA ILE A 57 4.71 10.15 3.93
C ILE A 57 4.46 11.64 4.06
N ASP A 58 5.05 12.46 3.19
CA ASP A 58 4.90 13.92 3.20
C ASP A 58 3.43 14.33 3.09
N LYS A 59 2.69 13.70 2.16
CA LYS A 59 1.25 13.93 2.03
C LYS A 59 0.47 13.51 3.27
N THR A 60 0.88 12.45 3.96
CA THR A 60 0.26 12.00 5.21
C THR A 60 0.44 13.02 6.31
N VAL A 61 1.65 13.57 6.45
CA VAL A 61 2.00 14.61 7.42
C VAL A 61 1.22 15.90 7.14
N VAL A 62 1.25 16.38 5.90
CA VAL A 62 0.52 17.60 5.49
C VAL A 62 -0.99 17.46 5.72
N ALA A 63 -1.55 16.29 5.42
CA ALA A 63 -2.97 16.02 5.63
C ALA A 63 -3.36 15.85 7.11
N GLY A 64 -2.39 15.85 8.05
CA GLY A 64 -2.63 15.61 9.47
C GLY A 64 -3.29 14.25 9.73
N ARG A 65 -3.10 13.28 8.83
CA ARG A 65 -3.75 11.97 8.92
C ARG A 65 -3.07 11.16 10.00
N SER A 66 -3.86 10.65 10.94
CA SER A 66 -3.32 9.80 12.01
C SER A 66 -2.73 8.52 11.43
N VAL A 67 -1.47 8.28 11.77
CA VAL A 67 -0.77 7.01 11.55
C VAL A 67 -1.21 5.97 12.59
N GLY A 68 -2.07 6.31 13.56
CA GLY A 68 -2.48 5.41 14.65
C GLY A 68 -3.19 4.12 14.17
N THR A 69 -3.85 4.14 13.01
CA THR A 69 -4.43 2.94 12.40
C THR A 69 -3.46 2.18 11.50
N LEU A 70 -2.26 2.73 11.24
CA LEU A 70 -1.20 2.05 10.49
C LEU A 70 -0.80 0.74 11.15
N ASN A 71 -0.70 0.75 12.48
CA ASN A 71 -0.48 -0.43 13.31
C ASN A 71 -1.42 -1.59 12.90
N LEU A 72 -2.72 -1.31 12.72
CA LEU A 72 -3.69 -2.34 12.36
C LEU A 72 -3.39 -2.90 10.97
N ALA A 73 -3.12 -2.04 9.99
CA ALA A 73 -2.77 -2.48 8.64
C ALA A 73 -1.43 -3.26 8.60
N MET A 74 -0.42 -2.84 9.37
CA MET A 74 0.85 -3.56 9.53
C MET A 74 0.64 -4.93 10.19
N ARG A 75 -0.21 -5.00 11.22
CA ARG A 75 -0.58 -6.25 11.89
C ARG A 75 -1.30 -7.21 10.92
N GLU A 76 -2.29 -6.73 10.17
CA GLU A 76 -2.99 -7.58 9.20
C GLU A 76 -2.09 -7.99 8.03
N LEU A 77 -1.15 -7.14 7.61
CA LEU A 77 -0.12 -7.50 6.64
C LEU A 77 0.80 -8.60 7.17
N GLY A 78 1.28 -8.48 8.42
CA GLY A 78 2.09 -9.50 9.06
C GLY A 78 1.36 -10.83 9.28
N ASN A 79 0.08 -10.77 9.64
CA ASN A 79 -0.78 -11.95 9.75
C ASN A 79 -0.96 -12.67 8.41
N ALA A 80 -1.07 -11.91 7.31
CA ALA A 80 -1.23 -12.45 5.97
C ALA A 80 0.09 -12.96 5.38
N ASP A 81 1.19 -12.21 5.56
CA ASP A 81 2.52 -12.55 5.09
C ASP A 81 3.61 -11.84 5.95
N PRO A 82 4.23 -12.55 6.91
CA PRO A 82 5.26 -11.99 7.79
C PRO A 82 6.48 -11.44 7.05
N THR A 83 6.81 -12.03 5.89
CA THR A 83 7.97 -11.59 5.09
C THR A 83 7.72 -10.27 4.37
N MET A 84 6.45 -9.98 4.04
CA MET A 84 6.07 -8.69 3.45
C MET A 84 6.10 -7.57 4.48
N LEU A 85 5.69 -7.82 5.73
CA LEU A 85 5.81 -6.84 6.81
C LEU A 85 7.29 -6.44 7.03
N ALA A 86 8.19 -7.42 7.14
CA ALA A 86 9.62 -7.17 7.30
C ALA A 86 10.27 -6.45 6.09
N ARG A 87 9.67 -6.54 4.90
CA ARG A 87 10.13 -5.80 3.71
C ARG A 87 9.64 -4.36 3.73
N LEU A 88 8.40 -4.13 4.15
CA LEU A 88 7.84 -2.79 4.34
C LEU A 88 8.59 -2.03 5.44
N GLU A 89 8.87 -2.68 6.58
CA GLU A 89 9.62 -2.06 7.68
C GLU A 89 11.01 -1.57 7.25
N ARG A 90 11.68 -2.30 6.34
CA ARG A 90 12.97 -1.87 5.76
C ARG A 90 12.88 -0.68 4.80
N PHE A 91 11.70 -0.38 4.28
CA PHE A 91 11.50 0.78 3.40
C PHE A 91 11.15 2.05 4.17
N VAL A 92 10.64 1.91 5.39
CA VAL A 92 10.16 3.04 6.22
C VAL A 92 11.12 3.35 7.38
N GLY A 93 11.94 2.38 7.79
CA GLY A 93 12.96 2.49 8.85
C GLY A 93 14.34 2.86 8.35
#